data_AF-A0A0W4ZDH3-F1
#
_entry.id   AF-A0A0W4ZDH3-F1
#
_cell.length_a   1.000
_cell.length_b   1.000
_cell.length_c   1.000
_cell.angle_alpha   90.00
_cell.angle_beta   90.00
_cell.angle_gamma   90.00
#
_symmetry.space_group_name_H-M   'P 1'
#
loop_
_entity.id
_entity.type
_entity.pdbx_description
1 polymer ?
#
loop_
_entity_poly.entity_id
_entity_poly.type
_entity_poly.pdbx_seq_one_letter_code
_entity_poly.pdbx_strand_id
1 'polypeptide(L)'
;MDFSEYFKFNNSPIPPEESIIVISSTVYVSPAFVIYHFIKTSIENNQKVIFVGFQDKFEDFVFISKKWGFDLVSKVLSGNLIYIDGLTKLYGYTLDKWSLKEGNIDKKYIKLSGESNLKDICEIIMTSIEEGCIRDIKPCLILWGMDFLVASEILSPSDLLMFISSIQEMVHYCVITINSDFALLSPKKRESCLEINYSTFSYGIVHRAYSIISLRHFPDGKTKEVTGVIRICRGSGYYGAEKDNFSDKSENDESKNTQLEMLYSVNDSGVRFFHKGTIF
;
A
#
# COMPACT_ATOMS: atom_id res chain seq x y z
N MET A 1 10.81 20.37 2.82
CA MET A 1 10.89 19.35 3.88
C MET A 1 10.82 18.01 3.20
N ASP A 2 11.78 17.14 3.47
CA ASP A 2 11.86 15.84 2.80
C ASP A 2 10.80 14.90 3.38
N PHE A 3 10.04 14.25 2.50
CA PHE A 3 8.93 13.37 2.86
C PHE A 3 9.39 12.22 3.76
N SER A 4 10.64 11.77 3.58
CA SER A 4 11.26 10.66 4.30
C SER A 4 11.56 10.96 5.77
N GLU A 5 11.58 12.22 6.21
CA GLU A 5 11.84 12.56 7.61
C GLU A 5 10.70 12.13 8.54
N TYR A 6 9.48 12.07 8.01
CA TYR A 6 8.26 11.78 8.76
C TYR A 6 7.86 10.30 8.75
N PHE A 7 8.41 9.52 7.83
CA PHE A 7 8.16 8.08 7.68
C PHE A 7 9.36 7.28 8.17
N LYS A 8 9.67 7.41 9.46
CA LYS A 8 10.71 6.62 10.12
C LYS A 8 10.08 5.61 11.07
N PHE A 9 10.52 4.37 10.97
CA PHE A 9 10.09 3.27 11.83
C PHE A 9 11.24 2.95 12.79
N ASN A 10 11.14 3.42 14.04
CA ASN A 10 12.23 3.29 15.03
C ASN A 10 13.59 3.80 14.50
N ASN A 11 13.58 5.00 13.90
CA ASN A 11 14.73 5.65 13.23
C ASN A 11 15.24 4.97 11.95
N SER A 12 14.63 3.86 11.51
CA SER A 12 14.88 3.25 10.20
C SER A 12 14.02 3.91 9.11
N PRO A 13 14.54 4.10 7.88
CA PRO A 13 13.75 4.56 6.74
C PRO A 13 12.82 3.47 6.18
N ILE A 14 13.09 2.20 6.49
CA ILE A 14 12.25 1.06 6.09
C ILE A 14 11.52 0.48 7.30
N PRO A 15 10.28 -0.04 7.12
CA PRO A 15 9.57 -0.76 8.17
C PRO A 15 10.36 -1.96 8.72
N PRO A 16 10.04 -2.44 9.95
CA PRO A 16 10.63 -3.65 10.48
C PRO A 16 10.31 -4.88 9.63
N GLU A 17 11.10 -5.94 9.82
CA GLU A 17 10.86 -7.23 9.17
C GLU A 17 9.48 -7.81 9.50
N GLU A 18 8.89 -8.46 8.50
CA GLU A 18 7.58 -9.13 8.55
C GLU A 18 6.45 -8.20 9.00
N SER A 19 6.62 -6.89 8.84
CA SER A 19 5.62 -5.90 9.26
C SER A 19 4.58 -5.61 8.17
N ILE A 20 3.36 -5.30 8.61
CA ILE A 20 2.27 -4.85 7.74
C ILE A 20 2.05 -3.35 7.94
N ILE A 21 2.12 -2.58 6.86
CA ILE A 21 1.77 -1.16 6.85
C ILE A 21 0.45 -1.00 6.11
N VAL A 22 -0.56 -0.45 6.78
CA VAL A 22 -1.86 -0.19 6.16
C VAL A 22 -1.95 1.28 5.79
N ILE A 23 -2.19 1.56 4.52
CA ILE A 23 -2.52 2.89 4.05
C ILE A 23 -4.02 2.94 3.82
N SER A 24 -4.70 3.83 4.54
CA SER A 24 -6.12 4.01 4.44
C SER A 24 -6.43 5.38 3.83
N SER A 25 -7.31 5.43 2.83
CA SER A 25 -7.73 6.68 2.18
C SER A 25 -9.23 6.70 1.95
N THR A 26 -9.82 7.89 1.80
CA THR A 26 -11.21 8.05 1.30
C THR A 26 -11.21 8.25 -0.20
N VAL A 27 -12.34 8.04 -0.89
CA VAL A 27 -12.45 8.26 -2.36
C VAL A 27 -11.98 9.65 -2.84
N TYR A 28 -12.05 10.66 -1.97
CA TYR A 28 -11.66 12.03 -2.29
C TYR A 28 -10.14 12.29 -2.30
N VAL A 29 -9.31 11.34 -1.85
CA VAL A 29 -7.86 11.52 -1.78
C VAL A 29 -7.12 10.27 -2.25
N SER A 30 -6.10 10.45 -3.09
CA SER A 30 -5.28 9.35 -3.58
C SER A 30 -4.10 9.06 -2.65
N PRO A 31 -3.89 7.80 -2.22
CA PRO A 31 -2.70 7.39 -1.48
C PRO A 31 -1.44 7.21 -2.34
N ALA A 32 -1.50 7.49 -3.65
CA ALA A 32 -0.43 7.16 -4.58
C ALA A 32 0.93 7.70 -4.11
N PHE A 33 1.01 8.96 -3.65
CA PHE A 33 2.26 9.55 -3.18
C PHE A 33 2.95 8.80 -2.04
N VAL A 34 2.18 8.18 -1.15
CA VAL A 34 2.71 7.37 -0.06
C VAL A 34 3.30 6.07 -0.63
N ILE A 35 2.63 5.46 -1.61
CA ILE A 35 3.14 4.27 -2.31
C ILE A 35 4.46 4.54 -3.01
N TYR A 36 4.57 5.66 -3.72
CA TYR A 36 5.84 6.03 -4.37
C TYR A 36 6.97 6.18 -3.37
N HIS A 37 6.70 6.70 -2.18
CA HIS A 37 7.71 6.76 -1.14
C HIS A 37 8.16 5.38 -0.69
N PHE A 38 7.25 4.45 -0.44
CA PHE A 38 7.65 3.08 -0.11
C PHE A 38 8.46 2.43 -1.25
N ILE A 39 8.05 2.59 -2.51
CA ILE A 39 8.81 2.08 -3.67
C ILE A 39 10.22 2.70 -3.71
N LYS A 40 10.30 4.03 -3.66
CA LYS A 40 11.55 4.77 -3.76
C LYS A 40 12.49 4.41 -2.60
N THR A 41 12.00 4.51 -1.37
CA THR A 41 12.77 4.27 -0.15
C THR A 41 13.26 2.82 -0.09
N SER A 42 12.45 1.83 -0.46
CA SER A 42 12.92 0.43 -0.55
C SER A 42 14.07 0.28 -1.53
N ILE A 43 13.91 0.78 -2.76
CA ILE A 43 14.93 0.65 -3.80
C ILE A 43 16.23 1.38 -3.41
N GLU A 44 16.13 2.57 -2.81
CA GLU A 44 17.28 3.32 -2.30
C GLU A 44 17.99 2.62 -1.13
N ASN A 45 17.29 1.74 -0.40
CA ASN A 45 17.85 0.90 0.66
C ASN A 45 18.16 -0.53 0.19
N ASN A 46 18.40 -0.74 -1.11
CA ASN A 46 18.79 -2.02 -1.72
C ASN A 46 17.75 -3.15 -1.56
N GLN A 47 16.48 -2.80 -1.36
CA GLN A 47 15.38 -3.76 -1.33
C GLN A 47 14.69 -3.80 -2.70
N LYS A 48 14.50 -5.00 -3.25
CA LYS A 48 13.62 -5.20 -4.41
C LYS A 48 12.17 -4.96 -3.99
N VAL A 49 11.38 -4.42 -4.91
CA VAL A 49 9.97 -4.12 -4.68
C VAL A 49 9.10 -4.93 -5.62
N ILE A 50 8.07 -5.55 -5.07
CA ILE A 50 7.00 -6.21 -5.82
C ILE A 50 5.75 -5.37 -5.66
N PHE A 51 5.26 -4.84 -6.76
CA PHE A 51 4.12 -3.95 -6.78
C PHE A 51 2.96 -4.58 -7.53
N VAL A 52 1.87 -4.86 -6.81
CA VAL A 52 0.64 -5.46 -7.33
C VAL A 52 -0.46 -4.41 -7.36
N GLY A 53 -1.06 -4.18 -8.52
CA GLY A 53 -2.14 -3.20 -8.69
C GLY A 53 -3.46 -3.81 -9.12
N PHE A 54 -4.54 -3.56 -8.37
CA PHE A 54 -5.90 -4.02 -8.66
C PHE A 54 -6.89 -2.91 -9.04
N GLN A 55 -6.48 -1.64 -9.02
CA GLN A 55 -7.35 -0.49 -9.29
C GLN A 55 -6.92 0.34 -10.51
N ASP A 56 -5.63 0.68 -10.61
CA ASP A 56 -5.09 1.57 -11.64
C ASP A 56 -4.06 0.85 -12.51
N LYS A 57 -3.85 1.37 -13.73
CA LYS A 57 -2.87 0.83 -14.67
C LYS A 57 -1.47 1.31 -14.31
N PHE A 58 -0.46 0.52 -14.68
CA PHE A 58 0.95 0.91 -14.47
C PHE A 58 1.30 2.27 -15.09
N GLU A 59 0.70 2.59 -16.24
CA GLU A 59 0.93 3.85 -16.95
C GLU A 59 0.58 5.07 -16.11
N ASP A 60 -0.50 5.00 -15.34
CA ASP A 60 -0.90 6.07 -14.42
C ASP A 60 0.18 6.28 -13.37
N PHE A 61 0.76 5.18 -12.88
CA PHE A 61 1.87 5.24 -11.95
C PHE A 61 3.15 5.82 -12.58
N VAL A 62 3.47 5.43 -13.82
CA VAL A 62 4.63 5.94 -14.56
C VAL A 62 4.50 7.43 -14.83
N PHE A 63 3.31 7.91 -15.19
CA PHE A 63 3.07 9.32 -15.48
C PHE A 63 3.33 10.20 -14.26
N ILE A 64 2.77 9.84 -13.10
CA ILE A 64 2.91 10.62 -11.87
C ILE A 64 4.35 10.52 -11.32
N SER A 65 4.97 9.34 -11.32
CA SER A 65 6.35 9.18 -10.82
C SER A 65 7.37 10.03 -11.58
N LYS A 66 7.23 10.14 -12.91
CA LYS A 66 8.09 11.00 -13.74
C LYS A 66 7.99 12.47 -13.35
N LYS A 67 6.78 12.97 -13.05
CA LYS A 67 6.59 14.35 -12.57
C LYS A 67 7.34 14.61 -11.26
N TRP A 68 7.47 13.59 -10.41
CA TRP A 68 8.17 13.68 -9.13
C TRP A 68 9.64 13.23 -9.21
N GLY A 69 10.20 13.10 -10.41
CA GLY A 69 11.61 12.82 -10.62
C GLY A 69 12.03 11.37 -10.33
N PHE A 70 11.10 10.42 -10.35
CA PHE A 70 11.39 9.00 -10.16
C PHE A 70 10.95 8.20 -11.39
N ASP A 71 11.89 7.54 -12.07
CA ASP A 71 11.57 6.77 -13.27
C ASP A 71 11.28 5.30 -12.95
N LEU A 72 10.00 4.96 -12.77
CA LEU A 72 9.56 3.58 -12.52
C LEU A 72 9.95 2.62 -13.64
N VAL A 73 9.96 3.07 -14.90
CA VAL A 73 10.26 2.21 -16.05
C VAL A 73 11.70 1.71 -15.96
N SER A 74 12.64 2.60 -15.67
CA SER A 74 14.05 2.23 -15.45
C SER A 74 14.21 1.23 -14.30
N LYS A 75 13.40 1.32 -13.24
CA LYS A 75 13.46 0.38 -12.11
C LYS A 75 12.92 -1.01 -12.45
N VAL A 76 11.90 -1.09 -13.32
CA VAL A 76 11.44 -2.37 -13.85
C VAL A 76 12.50 -2.99 -14.75
N LEU A 77 13.06 -2.22 -15.68
CA LEU A 77 14.10 -2.70 -16.59
C LEU A 77 15.37 -3.16 -15.87
N SER A 78 15.71 -2.54 -14.73
CA SER A 78 16.85 -2.95 -13.91
C SER A 78 16.54 -4.14 -12.98
N GLY A 79 15.30 -4.64 -12.96
CA GLY A 79 14.86 -5.73 -12.07
C GLY A 79 14.74 -5.33 -10.59
N ASN A 80 14.79 -4.03 -10.26
CA ASN A 80 14.61 -3.55 -8.88
C ASN A 80 13.12 -3.43 -8.50
N LEU A 81 12.24 -3.37 -9.50
CA LEU A 81 10.80 -3.33 -9.35
C LEU A 81 10.16 -4.41 -10.23
N ILE A 82 9.34 -5.28 -9.66
CA ILE A 82 8.49 -6.22 -10.39
C ILE A 82 7.06 -5.72 -10.29
N TYR A 83 6.43 -5.41 -11.42
CA TYR A 83 5.03 -5.00 -11.45
C TYR A 83 4.12 -6.16 -11.88
N ILE A 84 3.05 -6.38 -11.12
CA ILE A 84 1.98 -7.35 -11.40
C ILE A 84 0.69 -6.57 -11.64
N ASP A 85 0.16 -6.69 -12.86
CA ASP A 85 -1.14 -6.17 -13.22
C ASP A 85 -2.23 -7.15 -12.77
N GLY A 86 -2.93 -6.78 -11.69
CA GLY A 86 -4.03 -7.52 -11.10
C GLY A 86 -5.41 -7.23 -11.69
N LEU A 87 -5.51 -6.33 -12.68
CA LEU A 87 -6.79 -5.82 -13.18
C LEU A 87 -7.03 -6.13 -14.66
N THR A 88 -6.09 -5.77 -15.54
CA THR A 88 -6.30 -5.72 -17.00
C THR A 88 -6.71 -7.06 -17.60
N LYS A 89 -6.16 -8.17 -17.09
CA LYS A 89 -6.44 -9.53 -17.60
C LYS A 89 -7.15 -10.41 -16.59
N LEU A 90 -7.66 -9.85 -15.49
CA LEU A 90 -8.19 -10.61 -14.35
C LEU A 90 -9.29 -11.60 -14.79
N TYR A 91 -10.26 -11.14 -15.59
CA TYR A 91 -11.35 -11.97 -16.12
C TYR A 91 -11.06 -12.62 -17.48
N GLY A 92 -9.81 -12.61 -17.94
CA GLY A 92 -9.41 -13.24 -19.21
C GLY A 92 -9.83 -12.51 -20.49
N TYR A 93 -10.65 -11.46 -20.41
CA TYR A 93 -11.04 -10.65 -21.56
C TYR A 93 -10.13 -9.42 -21.70
N THR A 94 -9.33 -9.36 -22.76
CA THR A 94 -8.71 -8.12 -23.21
C THR A 94 -9.55 -7.54 -24.34
N LEU A 95 -10.02 -6.30 -24.18
CA LEU A 95 -10.49 -5.51 -25.31
C LEU A 95 -9.25 -5.13 -26.14
N ASP A 96 -8.82 -6.03 -27.03
CA ASP A 96 -7.63 -5.91 -27.88
C ASP A 96 -7.59 -4.62 -28.74
N LYS A 97 -8.67 -3.84 -28.74
CA LYS A 97 -8.79 -2.57 -29.49
C LYS A 97 -8.08 -1.38 -28.82
N TRP A 98 -7.70 -1.46 -27.54
CA TRP A 98 -7.05 -0.34 -26.83
C TRP A 98 -5.63 -0.63 -26.33
N SER A 99 -5.02 -1.74 -26.75
CA SER A 99 -3.60 -2.00 -26.52
C SER A 99 -2.77 -1.10 -27.44
N LEU A 100 -2.70 0.19 -27.09
CA LEU A 100 -1.66 1.10 -27.56
C LEU A 100 -0.32 0.41 -27.27
N LYS A 101 0.53 0.27 -28.30
CA LYS A 101 1.88 -0.32 -28.27
C LYS A 101 2.52 -0.11 -26.89
N GLU A 102 2.39 -1.11 -26.02
CA GLU A 102 3.00 -1.06 -24.70
C GLU A 102 4.50 -0.97 -24.92
N GLY A 103 5.15 -0.02 -24.25
CA GLY A 103 6.61 -0.04 -24.17
C GLY A 103 7.06 -1.41 -23.68
N ASN A 104 8.23 -1.84 -24.15
CA ASN A 104 8.82 -3.18 -24.03
C ASN A 104 9.14 -3.61 -22.56
N ILE A 105 8.16 -3.49 -21.67
CA ILE A 105 8.24 -3.78 -20.24
C ILE A 105 7.52 -5.11 -20.03
N ASP A 106 8.24 -6.10 -19.53
CA ASP A 106 7.67 -7.40 -19.21
C ASP A 106 6.77 -7.26 -17.97
N LYS A 107 5.45 -7.18 -18.21
CA LYS A 107 4.44 -7.10 -17.15
C LYS A 107 3.92 -8.50 -16.86
N LYS A 108 3.83 -8.85 -15.58
CA LYS A 108 3.11 -10.02 -15.13
C LYS A 108 1.63 -9.69 -14.99
N TYR A 109 0.78 -10.67 -15.22
CA TYR A 109 -0.68 -10.50 -15.18
C TYR A 109 -1.31 -11.57 -14.30
N ILE A 110 -2.27 -11.16 -13.49
CA ILE A 110 -3.18 -12.08 -12.80
C ILE A 110 -4.31 -12.46 -13.76
N LYS A 111 -4.62 -13.74 -13.85
CA LYS A 111 -5.72 -14.29 -14.65
C LYS A 111 -6.44 -15.34 -13.84
N LEU A 112 -7.76 -15.21 -13.73
CA LEU A 112 -8.59 -16.21 -13.07
C LEU A 112 -8.85 -17.36 -14.05
N SER A 113 -8.37 -18.56 -13.71
CA SER A 113 -8.51 -19.79 -14.49
C SER A 113 -9.88 -20.45 -14.30
N GLY A 114 -10.57 -20.13 -13.21
CA GLY A 114 -11.88 -20.65 -12.84
C GLY A 114 -11.85 -21.87 -11.90
N GLU A 115 -10.67 -22.46 -11.62
CA GLU A 115 -10.55 -23.56 -10.65
C GLU A 115 -10.52 -23.05 -9.21
N SER A 116 -9.70 -22.04 -8.93
CA SER A 116 -9.65 -21.36 -7.64
C SER A 116 -9.02 -19.98 -7.81
N ASN A 117 -9.84 -18.93 -7.66
CA ASN A 117 -9.36 -17.55 -7.78
C ASN A 117 -8.20 -17.25 -6.82
N LEU A 118 -8.28 -17.79 -5.59
CA LEU A 118 -7.23 -17.63 -4.59
C LEU A 118 -5.92 -18.24 -5.07
N LYS A 119 -5.96 -19.45 -5.60
CA LYS A 119 -4.75 -20.14 -6.08
C LYS A 119 -4.07 -19.36 -7.20
N ASP A 120 -4.84 -18.89 -8.18
CA ASP A 120 -4.30 -18.12 -9.31
C ASP A 120 -3.60 -16.82 -8.86
N ILE A 121 -4.21 -16.11 -7.90
CA ILE A 121 -3.65 -14.89 -7.31
C ILE A 121 -2.43 -15.19 -6.45
N CYS A 122 -2.49 -16.25 -5.63
CA CYS A 122 -1.38 -16.66 -4.78
C CYS A 122 -0.17 -17.05 -5.61
N GLU A 123 -0.35 -17.90 -6.62
CA GLU A 123 0.75 -18.44 -7.43
C GLU A 123 1.60 -17.33 -8.06
N ILE A 124 0.95 -16.39 -8.75
CA ILE A 124 1.67 -15.29 -9.43
C ILE A 124 2.39 -14.34 -8.47
N ILE A 125 1.80 -14.05 -7.31
CA ILE A 125 2.43 -13.18 -6.30
C ILE A 125 3.59 -13.93 -5.62
N MET A 126 3.39 -15.18 -5.20
CA MET A 126 4.42 -16.01 -4.55
C MET A 126 5.62 -16.24 -5.46
N THR A 127 5.41 -16.63 -6.73
CA THR A 127 6.51 -16.81 -7.70
C THR A 127 7.28 -15.50 -7.92
N SER A 128 6.59 -14.35 -7.90
CA SER A 128 7.25 -13.06 -8.02
C SER A 128 8.01 -12.64 -6.76
N ILE A 129 7.57 -13.10 -5.57
CA ILE A 129 8.32 -12.98 -4.32
C ILE A 129 9.62 -13.78 -4.39
N GLU A 130 9.55 -15.02 -4.85
CA GLU A 130 10.73 -15.88 -5.02
C GLU A 130 11.75 -15.29 -6.01
N GLU A 131 11.30 -14.76 -7.15
CA GLU A 131 12.16 -14.04 -8.10
C GLU A 131 12.71 -12.71 -7.53
N GLY A 132 11.96 -12.12 -6.60
CA GLY A 132 12.31 -10.91 -5.88
C GLY A 132 13.39 -11.13 -4.81
N CYS A 133 13.55 -12.34 -4.29
CA CYS A 133 14.56 -12.64 -3.28
C CYS A 133 15.98 -12.57 -3.88
N ILE A 134 16.90 -11.84 -3.23
CA ILE A 134 18.32 -11.80 -3.62
C ILE A 134 19.17 -12.14 -2.41
N ARG A 135 19.99 -13.20 -2.50
CA ARG A 135 21.01 -13.54 -1.48
C ARG A 135 20.43 -13.54 -0.06
N ASP A 136 19.26 -14.14 0.11
CA ASP A 136 18.51 -14.24 1.38
C ASP A 136 17.88 -12.92 1.88
N ILE A 137 17.93 -11.86 1.08
CA ILE A 137 17.19 -10.61 1.35
C ILE A 137 15.78 -10.75 0.78
N LYS A 138 14.78 -10.78 1.68
CA LYS A 138 13.35 -10.81 1.35
C LYS A 138 12.95 -9.48 0.67
N PRO A 139 12.17 -9.48 -0.42
CA PRO A 139 11.72 -8.25 -1.07
C PRO A 139 10.63 -7.53 -0.26
N CYS A 140 10.31 -6.29 -0.62
CA CYS A 140 9.15 -5.58 -0.09
C CYS A 140 7.94 -5.78 -1.01
N LEU A 141 6.77 -5.98 -0.43
CA LEU A 141 5.52 -6.17 -1.18
C LEU A 141 4.61 -4.97 -1.00
N ILE A 142 4.04 -4.49 -2.10
CA ILE A 142 3.05 -3.42 -2.11
C ILE A 142 1.81 -3.92 -2.83
N LEU A 143 0.69 -3.95 -2.13
CA LEU A 143 -0.61 -4.37 -2.61
C LEU A 143 -1.57 -3.16 -2.70
N TRP A 144 -1.81 -2.71 -3.93
CA TRP A 144 -2.68 -1.58 -4.24
C TRP A 144 -4.07 -2.04 -4.66
N GLY A 145 -5.09 -1.58 -3.93
CA GLY A 145 -6.49 -1.84 -4.22
C GLY A 145 -6.97 -3.26 -3.90
N MET A 146 -6.39 -3.93 -2.90
CA MET A 146 -6.78 -5.31 -2.51
C MET A 146 -8.23 -5.43 -2.07
N ASP A 147 -8.77 -4.35 -1.51
CA ASP A 147 -10.16 -4.21 -1.12
C ASP A 147 -11.15 -4.43 -2.28
N PHE A 148 -10.72 -4.18 -3.53
CA PHE A 148 -11.46 -4.53 -4.74
C PHE A 148 -11.80 -6.03 -4.82
N LEU A 149 -10.88 -6.92 -4.40
CA LEU A 149 -11.10 -8.37 -4.51
C LEU A 149 -12.24 -8.86 -3.60
N VAL A 150 -12.38 -8.22 -2.44
CA VAL A 150 -13.51 -8.47 -1.53
C VAL A 150 -14.77 -7.80 -2.04
N ALA A 151 -14.64 -6.57 -2.56
CA ALA A 151 -15.79 -5.81 -3.07
C ALA A 151 -16.42 -6.42 -4.34
N SER A 152 -15.62 -7.10 -5.15
CA SER A 152 -16.05 -7.81 -6.37
C SER A 152 -16.43 -9.27 -6.12
N GLU A 153 -16.46 -9.71 -4.86
CA GLU A 153 -16.77 -11.09 -4.44
C GLU A 153 -15.87 -12.16 -5.10
N ILE A 154 -14.67 -11.76 -5.57
CA ILE A 154 -13.68 -12.69 -6.13
C ILE A 154 -13.10 -13.58 -5.03
N LEU A 155 -12.84 -12.99 -3.86
CA LEU A 155 -12.30 -13.65 -2.67
C LEU A 155 -13.12 -13.29 -1.44
N SER A 156 -13.21 -14.23 -0.49
CA SER A 156 -13.77 -13.92 0.83
C SER A 156 -12.75 -13.15 1.69
N PRO A 157 -13.21 -12.40 2.70
CA PRO A 157 -12.31 -11.75 3.66
C PRO A 157 -11.34 -12.73 4.32
N SER A 158 -11.82 -13.93 4.67
CA SER A 158 -11.02 -14.97 5.31
C SER A 158 -9.90 -15.46 4.41
N ASP A 159 -10.19 -15.71 3.12
CA ASP A 159 -9.19 -16.13 2.14
C ASP A 159 -8.07 -15.10 2.03
N LEU A 160 -8.44 -13.82 1.97
CA LEU A 160 -7.50 -12.72 1.82
C LEU A 160 -6.63 -12.52 3.06
N LEU A 161 -7.22 -12.62 4.27
CA LEU A 161 -6.49 -12.54 5.53
C LEU A 161 -5.53 -13.72 5.73
N MET A 162 -5.92 -14.93 5.32
CA MET A 162 -5.03 -16.09 5.32
C MET A 162 -3.88 -15.91 4.34
N PHE A 163 -4.17 -15.48 3.11
CA PHE A 163 -3.16 -15.18 2.10
C PHE A 163 -2.15 -14.15 2.58
N ILE A 164 -2.62 -13.05 3.18
CA ILE A 164 -1.74 -12.01 3.74
C ILE A 164 -0.86 -12.57 4.87
N SER A 165 -1.34 -13.53 5.64
CA SER A 165 -0.52 -14.21 6.65
C SER A 165 0.62 -14.98 6.01
N SER A 166 0.34 -15.74 4.95
CA SER A 166 1.35 -16.55 4.27
C SER A 166 2.42 -15.70 3.59
N ILE A 167 2.03 -14.60 2.94
CA ILE A 167 3.01 -13.72 2.26
C ILE A 167 3.83 -12.87 3.25
N GLN A 168 3.28 -12.56 4.44
CA GLN A 168 3.95 -11.75 5.46
C GLN A 168 5.29 -12.37 5.88
N GLU A 169 5.34 -13.70 5.99
CA GLU A 169 6.56 -14.45 6.35
C GLU A 169 7.61 -14.48 5.22
N MET A 170 7.21 -14.20 3.97
CA MET A 170 8.06 -14.30 2.78
C MET A 170 8.65 -12.96 2.32
N VAL A 171 8.22 -11.86 2.93
CA VAL A 171 8.60 -10.49 2.52
C VAL A 171 9.23 -9.74 3.68
N HIS A 172 10.06 -8.74 3.40
CA HIS A 172 10.61 -7.88 4.45
C HIS A 172 9.50 -7.04 5.10
N TYR A 173 8.63 -6.44 4.30
CA TYR A 173 7.43 -5.79 4.79
C TYR A 173 6.36 -5.75 3.70
N CYS A 174 5.11 -5.61 4.11
CA CYS A 174 3.96 -5.55 3.21
C CYS A 174 3.20 -4.24 3.40
N VAL A 175 3.00 -3.48 2.33
CA VAL A 175 2.15 -2.28 2.31
C VAL A 175 0.83 -2.64 1.66
N ILE A 176 -0.29 -2.35 2.33
CA ILE A 176 -1.63 -2.65 1.83
C ILE A 176 -2.45 -1.39 1.83
N THR A 177 -3.06 -1.05 0.70
CA THR A 177 -4.01 0.06 0.62
C THR A 177 -5.44 -0.41 0.79
N ILE A 178 -6.23 0.33 1.56
CA ILE A 178 -7.67 0.12 1.70
C ILE A 178 -8.41 1.46 1.61
N ASN A 179 -9.59 1.46 1.00
CA ASN A 179 -10.49 2.59 1.09
C ASN A 179 -11.26 2.57 2.44
N SER A 180 -11.37 3.71 3.11
CA SER A 180 -12.08 3.87 4.39
C SER A 180 -13.29 4.78 4.32
N ASP A 181 -13.97 4.83 3.18
CA ASP A 181 -15.24 5.53 3.06
C ASP A 181 -16.24 5.03 4.11
N PHE A 182 -16.79 5.96 4.88
CA PHE A 182 -17.67 5.68 6.03
C PHE A 182 -18.86 4.77 5.67
N ALA A 183 -19.37 4.89 4.44
CA ALA A 183 -20.47 4.07 3.94
C ALA A 183 -20.15 2.57 3.95
N LEU A 184 -18.89 2.18 3.77
CA LEU A 184 -18.46 0.77 3.73
C LEU A 184 -18.00 0.24 5.10
N LEU A 185 -17.60 1.13 6.01
CA LEU A 185 -17.05 0.74 7.32
C LEU A 185 -18.06 0.81 8.47
N SER A 186 -19.11 1.62 8.33
CA SER A 186 -20.17 1.80 9.32
C SER A 186 -21.51 1.39 8.72
N PRO A 187 -21.75 0.08 8.57
CA PRO A 187 -22.96 -0.41 7.97
C PRO A 187 -24.21 0.07 8.73
N LYS A 188 -25.26 0.41 7.99
CA LYS A 188 -26.53 0.92 8.55
C LYS A 188 -27.37 -0.24 9.09
N LYS A 189 -28.55 0.04 9.67
CA LYS A 189 -29.49 -0.96 10.23
C LYS A 189 -29.83 -2.20 9.35
N ARG A 190 -29.51 -2.18 8.04
CA ARG A 190 -29.60 -3.33 7.13
C ARG A 190 -28.31 -3.38 6.32
N GLU A 191 -27.38 -4.19 6.77
CA GLU A 191 -26.06 -4.35 6.16
C GLU A 191 -26.16 -5.31 4.97
N SER A 192 -25.54 -4.94 3.85
CA SER A 192 -25.34 -5.82 2.71
C SER A 192 -24.15 -6.76 2.97
N CYS A 193 -24.13 -7.91 2.29
CA CYS A 193 -22.99 -8.84 2.35
C CYS A 193 -21.68 -8.14 1.95
N LEU A 194 -21.76 -7.20 0.99
CA LEU A 194 -20.64 -6.36 0.59
C LEU A 194 -20.08 -5.55 1.75
N GLU A 195 -20.91 -4.78 2.46
CA GLU A 195 -20.49 -3.95 3.61
C GLU A 195 -19.92 -4.81 4.75
N ILE A 196 -20.52 -5.98 5.03
CA ILE A 196 -20.04 -6.93 6.04
C ILE A 196 -18.67 -7.47 5.65
N ASN A 197 -18.51 -7.96 4.43
CA ASN A 197 -17.26 -8.56 3.97
C ASN A 197 -16.14 -7.52 3.92
N TYR A 198 -16.45 -6.34 3.38
CA TYR A 198 -15.51 -5.23 3.27
C TYR A 198 -15.02 -4.75 4.63
N SER A 199 -15.94 -4.53 5.58
CA SER A 199 -15.60 -4.10 6.94
C SER A 199 -14.83 -5.19 7.69
N THR A 200 -15.21 -6.46 7.53
CA THR A 200 -14.48 -7.60 8.13
C THR A 200 -13.02 -7.64 7.67
N PHE A 201 -12.78 -7.52 6.36
CA PHE A 201 -11.42 -7.47 5.83
C PHE A 201 -10.65 -6.24 6.33
N SER A 202 -11.27 -5.06 6.24
CA SER A 202 -10.66 -3.78 6.63
C SER A 202 -10.27 -3.76 8.11
N TYR A 203 -11.16 -4.17 9.01
CA TYR A 203 -10.84 -4.27 10.44
C TYR A 203 -9.79 -5.35 10.68
N GLY A 204 -9.90 -6.51 10.02
CA GLY A 204 -8.94 -7.60 10.12
C GLY A 204 -7.51 -7.16 9.80
N ILE A 205 -7.31 -6.40 8.71
CA ILE A 205 -5.97 -5.94 8.34
C ILE A 205 -5.47 -4.80 9.23
N VAL A 206 -6.34 -3.87 9.62
CA VAL A 206 -5.99 -2.78 10.55
C VAL A 206 -5.54 -3.32 11.89
N HIS A 207 -6.19 -4.37 12.42
CA HIS A 207 -5.76 -5.03 13.64
C HIS A 207 -4.38 -5.69 13.51
N ARG A 208 -3.97 -6.12 12.32
CA ARG A 208 -2.66 -6.74 12.10
C ARG A 208 -1.56 -5.75 11.76
N ALA A 209 -1.92 -4.52 11.42
CA ALA A 209 -0.97 -3.50 11.00
C ALA A 209 0.04 -3.18 12.10
N TYR A 210 1.31 -3.04 11.73
CA TYR A 210 2.35 -2.42 12.53
C TYR A 210 2.16 -0.90 12.58
N SER A 211 1.84 -0.29 11.45
CA SER A 211 1.50 1.13 11.36
C SER A 211 0.36 1.37 10.40
N ILE A 212 -0.44 2.40 10.70
CA ILE A 212 -1.59 2.81 9.91
C ILE A 212 -1.36 4.24 9.45
N ILE A 213 -1.38 4.47 8.14
CA ILE A 213 -1.25 5.77 7.50
C ILE A 213 -2.61 6.15 6.92
N SER A 214 -3.34 7.03 7.60
CA SER A 214 -4.67 7.48 7.20
C SER A 214 -4.61 8.82 6.48
N LEU A 215 -5.16 8.86 5.26
CA LEU A 215 -5.35 10.03 4.44
C LEU A 215 -6.83 10.38 4.39
N ARG A 216 -7.17 11.60 4.75
CA ARG A 216 -8.55 12.10 4.67
C ARG A 216 -8.60 13.43 3.96
N HIS A 217 -9.65 13.64 3.18
CA HIS A 217 -9.91 14.95 2.60
C HIS A 217 -10.14 15.98 3.73
N PHE A 218 -9.66 17.20 3.51
CA PHE A 218 -9.92 18.31 4.41
C PHE A 218 -11.23 19.00 3.97
N PRO A 219 -12.31 18.92 4.76
CA PRO A 219 -13.66 19.26 4.30
C PRO A 219 -13.91 20.76 4.06
N ASP A 220 -13.05 21.65 4.55
CA ASP A 220 -13.28 23.09 4.44
C ASP A 220 -12.73 23.65 3.12
N GLY A 221 -13.63 24.00 2.20
CA GLY A 221 -13.34 24.53 0.86
C GLY A 221 -12.71 25.93 0.79
N LYS A 222 -12.01 26.40 1.83
CA LYS A 222 -11.42 27.75 1.91
C LYS A 222 -9.93 27.81 1.59
N THR A 223 -9.20 26.70 1.58
CA THR A 223 -7.76 26.70 1.32
C THR A 223 -7.44 25.89 0.07
N LYS A 224 -7.36 26.59 -1.09
CA LYS A 224 -6.93 26.00 -2.38
C LYS A 224 -5.58 25.27 -2.31
N GLU A 225 -4.80 25.52 -1.26
CA GLU A 225 -3.46 24.99 -1.09
C GLU A 225 -3.39 23.68 -0.31
N VAL A 226 -4.46 23.24 0.38
CA VAL A 226 -4.42 22.02 1.22
C VAL A 226 -5.30 20.93 0.60
N THR A 227 -4.70 19.78 0.32
CA THR A 227 -5.40 18.61 -0.23
C THR A 227 -6.12 17.82 0.86
N GLY A 228 -5.46 17.63 2.01
CA GLY A 228 -6.00 16.77 3.06
C GLY A 228 -5.18 16.74 4.34
N VAL A 229 -5.57 15.81 5.22
CA VAL A 229 -4.88 15.46 6.46
C VAL A 229 -4.26 14.08 6.32
N ILE A 230 -2.99 13.95 6.71
CA ILE A 230 -2.31 12.68 6.87
C ILE A 230 -2.12 12.41 8.36
N ARG A 231 -2.44 11.19 8.79
CA ARG A 231 -2.22 10.72 10.15
C ARG A 231 -1.46 9.40 10.12
N ILE A 232 -0.39 9.30 10.89
CA ILE A 232 0.36 8.07 11.11
C ILE A 232 0.07 7.61 12.53
N CYS A 233 -0.30 6.35 12.70
CA CYS A 233 -0.56 5.72 13.99
C CYS A 233 0.17 4.38 14.12
N ARG A 234 0.46 3.97 15.35
CA ARG A 234 0.80 2.57 15.67
C ARG A 234 -0.45 1.70 15.45
N GLY A 235 -0.28 0.55 14.82
CA GLY A 235 -1.30 -0.50 14.79
C GLY A 235 -1.03 -1.57 15.85
N SER A 236 -1.91 -2.57 15.99
CA SER A 236 -1.76 -3.58 17.04
C SER A 236 -0.55 -4.50 16.83
N GLY A 237 -0.11 -4.68 15.59
CA GLY A 237 1.07 -5.48 15.24
C GLY A 237 2.38 -4.88 15.77
N TYR A 238 2.40 -3.58 16.08
CA TYR A 238 3.54 -2.89 16.70
C TYR A 238 3.98 -3.57 18.00
N TYR A 239 3.02 -3.89 18.86
CA TYR A 239 3.27 -4.50 20.17
C TYR A 239 3.65 -5.98 20.09
N GLY A 240 3.43 -6.63 18.94
CA GLY A 240 3.93 -7.99 18.68
C GLY A 240 5.43 -7.98 18.40
N ALA A 241 5.87 -7.10 17.50
CA ALA A 241 7.27 -7.01 17.07
C ALA A 241 8.23 -6.48 18.16
N GLU A 242 7.74 -5.68 19.12
CA GLU A 242 8.58 -5.18 20.21
C GLU A 242 8.79 -6.16 21.37
N LYS A 243 7.98 -7.24 21.47
CA LYS A 243 8.16 -8.24 22.54
C LYS A 243 9.48 -9.00 22.44
N ASP A 244 10.04 -9.12 21.24
CA ASP A 244 11.32 -9.81 21.02
C ASP A 244 12.54 -8.92 21.34
N ASN A 245 12.33 -7.61 21.56
CA ASN A 245 13.38 -6.63 21.82
C ASN A 245 13.26 -5.96 23.21
N PHE A 246 12.68 -6.66 24.20
CA PHE A 246 12.52 -6.21 25.59
C PHE A 246 13.86 -6.17 26.35
N SER A 247 14.78 -5.34 25.86
CA SER A 247 15.83 -4.73 26.68
C SER A 247 15.29 -3.41 27.19
N ASP A 248 15.36 -3.21 28.50
CA ASP A 248 14.84 -2.07 29.29
C ASP A 248 14.92 -0.70 28.58
N LYS A 249 13.92 -0.39 27.75
CA LYS A 249 13.66 0.98 27.30
C LYS A 249 12.61 1.54 28.23
N SER A 250 13.06 2.38 29.17
CA SER A 250 12.18 3.19 30.01
C SER A 250 11.15 3.92 29.15
N GLU A 251 9.90 4.03 29.64
CA GLU A 251 8.77 4.75 29.00
C GLU A 251 9.11 6.18 28.53
N ASN A 252 10.22 6.77 28.98
CA ASN A 252 10.70 8.09 28.57
C ASN A 252 11.45 8.12 27.22
N ASP A 253 11.87 6.96 26.69
CA ASP A 253 12.54 6.82 25.38
C ASP A 253 11.58 6.26 24.32
N GLU A 254 10.27 6.29 24.60
CA GLU A 254 9.25 6.09 23.59
C GLU A 254 9.46 7.12 22.48
N SER A 255 9.81 6.62 21.28
CA SER A 255 10.07 7.45 20.12
C SER A 255 8.90 8.42 19.90
N LYS A 256 9.13 9.71 20.14
CA LYS A 256 8.19 10.83 19.91
C LYS A 256 7.61 10.89 18.48
N ASN A 257 8.02 9.98 17.59
CA ASN A 257 7.71 9.92 16.17
C ASN A 257 6.62 8.91 15.79
N THR A 258 6.04 8.14 16.71
CA THR A 258 5.14 7.04 16.31
C THR A 258 3.69 7.45 16.02
N GLN A 259 3.30 8.65 16.43
CA GLN A 259 1.99 9.20 16.09
C GLN A 259 2.16 10.63 15.58
N LEU A 260 1.75 10.86 14.34
CA LEU A 260 1.95 12.12 13.65
C LEU A 260 0.67 12.50 12.94
N GLU A 261 0.32 13.79 12.96
CA GLU A 261 -0.79 14.31 12.16
C GLU A 261 -0.40 15.64 11.53
N MET A 262 -0.57 15.75 10.22
CA MET A 262 -0.16 16.89 9.42
C MET A 262 -1.17 17.19 8.32
N LEU A 263 -1.16 18.43 7.85
CA LEU A 263 -1.81 18.78 6.58
C LEU A 263 -0.86 18.45 5.44
N TYR A 264 -1.39 18.11 4.28
CA TYR A 264 -0.59 17.92 3.08
C TYR A 264 -1.24 18.54 1.84
N SER A 265 -0.39 18.86 0.87
CA SER A 265 -0.75 19.41 -0.43
C SER A 265 -0.05 18.62 -1.52
N VAL A 266 -0.81 18.08 -2.47
CA VAL A 266 -0.29 17.36 -3.64
C VAL A 266 -0.41 18.26 -4.87
N ASN A 267 0.68 18.43 -5.59
CA ASN A 267 0.72 19.14 -6.87
C ASN A 267 1.66 18.44 -7.85
N ASP A 268 1.77 18.99 -9.07
CA ASP A 268 2.67 18.43 -10.10
C ASP A 268 4.15 18.45 -9.69
N SER A 269 4.55 19.38 -8.79
CA SER A 269 5.93 19.47 -8.28
C SER A 269 6.24 18.51 -7.12
N GLY A 270 5.25 17.81 -6.58
CA GLY A 270 5.43 16.88 -5.47
C GLY A 270 4.41 17.05 -4.36
N VAL A 271 4.81 16.66 -3.14
CA VAL A 271 3.97 16.73 -1.95
C VAL A 271 4.62 17.61 -0.89
N ARG A 272 3.84 18.49 -0.28
CA ARG A 272 4.26 19.35 0.84
C ARG A 272 3.46 19.02 2.09
N PHE A 273 4.12 19.09 3.24
CA PHE A 273 3.53 18.82 4.55
C PHE A 273 3.59 20.06 5.43
N PHE A 274 2.58 20.21 6.29
CA PHE A 274 2.45 21.34 7.20
C PHE A 274 1.99 20.85 8.56
N HIS A 275 2.61 21.36 9.62
CA HIS A 275 2.10 21.13 10.97
C HIS A 275 0.77 21.83 11.16
N LYS A 276 -0.12 21.24 11.97
CA LYS A 276 -1.37 21.88 12.37
C LYS A 276 -1.06 23.21 13.09
N GLY A 277 -1.71 24.28 12.66
CA GLY A 277 -1.49 25.64 13.18
C GLY A 277 -0.51 26.49 12.37
N THR A 278 0.04 25.97 11.28
CA THR A 278 0.80 26.79 10.31
C THR A 278 -0.15 27.76 9.62
N ILE A 279 0.12 29.07 9.73
CA ILE A 279 -0.62 30.12 9.04
C ILE A 279 -0.04 30.24 7.62
N PHE A 280 -0.92 30.15 6.62
CA PHE A 280 -0.59 30.32 5.20
C PHE A 280 -0.64 31.79 4.80
#